data_AF-A0AAU5M2W6-F1
#
_entry.id   AF-A0AAU5M2W6-F1
#
_cell.length_a   1.000
_cell.length_b   1.000
_cell.length_c   1.000
_cell.angle_alpha   90.00
_cell.angle_beta   90.00
_cell.angle_gamma   90.00
#
_symmetry.space_group_name_H-M   'P 1'
#
loop_
_entity.id
_entity.type
_entity.pdbx_description
1 polymer ?
#
loop_
_entity_poly.entity_id
_entity_poly.type
_entity_poly.pdbx_seq_one_letter_code
_entity_poly.pdbx_strand_id
1 'polypeptide(L)'
;MTAHRTARLVFSLLAGLLLAGTVATTAQAEDGYRFWGYYQWTNGQWAFSQKGADVFVPADGGVEGWRFAVGGAKPRVPRAAGDFDAICGKTPAETGKKRVALVVDPGTPEDAVTGDTPPQATGTCVVTDPKSNGAQVLAAVAPVRIEKGLTCGIAGYPSKGCGDQVKSIKVPATDAAVTLQVGPAVGSTAAASPAPAASSSSDSGGALWIIIVAVVVVLLAVGGLFLRRRRTADQ
;
A
#
# COMPACT_ATOMS: atom_id res chain seq x y z
N MET A 1 -19.28 55.81 -47.72
CA MET A 1 -20.00 55.06 -46.65
C MET A 1 -19.36 53.71 -46.31
N THR A 2 -18.12 53.45 -46.71
CA THR A 2 -17.44 52.15 -46.56
C THR A 2 -16.42 52.12 -45.40
N ALA A 3 -15.82 53.25 -45.03
CA ALA A 3 -14.85 53.32 -43.94
C ALA A 3 -15.47 53.18 -42.53
N HIS A 4 -16.72 53.61 -42.33
CA HIS A 4 -17.40 53.50 -41.03
C HIS A 4 -17.92 52.09 -40.72
N ARG A 5 -18.07 51.21 -41.74
CA ARG A 5 -18.52 49.82 -41.55
C ARG A 5 -17.36 48.91 -41.14
N THR A 6 -16.18 49.10 -41.69
CA THR A 6 -14.96 48.35 -41.32
C THR A 6 -14.46 48.73 -39.92
N ALA A 7 -14.52 50.01 -39.54
CA ALA A 7 -14.17 50.44 -38.19
C ALA A 7 -15.07 49.82 -37.10
N ARG A 8 -16.38 49.65 -37.37
CA ARG A 8 -17.33 49.03 -36.43
C ARG A 8 -17.09 47.52 -36.26
N LEU A 9 -16.72 46.80 -37.32
CA LEU A 9 -16.43 45.36 -37.28
C LEU A 9 -15.15 45.04 -36.50
N VAL A 10 -14.10 45.85 -36.66
CA VAL A 10 -12.84 45.69 -35.92
C VAL A 10 -13.03 45.99 -34.43
N PHE A 11 -13.83 47.01 -34.08
CA PHE A 11 -14.12 47.35 -32.69
C PHE A 11 -14.94 46.27 -31.96
N SER A 12 -15.89 45.62 -32.66
CA SER A 12 -16.66 44.50 -32.10
C SER A 12 -15.84 43.22 -31.91
N LEU A 13 -14.88 42.94 -32.79
CA LEU A 13 -13.94 41.81 -32.65
C LEU A 13 -12.94 42.01 -31.52
N LEU A 14 -12.44 43.24 -31.31
CA LEU A 14 -11.59 43.57 -30.16
C LEU A 14 -12.35 43.53 -28.83
N ALA A 15 -13.61 43.98 -28.79
CA ALA A 15 -14.44 43.90 -27.59
C ALA A 15 -14.78 42.45 -27.20
N GLY A 16 -15.05 41.57 -28.18
CA GLY A 16 -15.28 40.14 -27.94
C GLY A 16 -14.04 39.40 -27.45
N LEU A 17 -12.85 39.80 -27.90
CA LEU A 17 -11.57 39.19 -27.49
C LEU A 17 -11.14 39.65 -26.08
N LEU A 18 -11.51 40.86 -25.66
CA LEU A 18 -11.27 41.38 -24.31
C LEU A 18 -12.20 40.78 -23.23
N LEU A 19 -13.38 40.27 -23.61
CA LEU A 19 -14.32 39.61 -22.70
C LEU A 19 -14.04 38.10 -22.52
N ALA A 20 -13.22 37.50 -23.39
CA ALA A 20 -12.86 36.08 -23.31
C ALA A 20 -11.64 35.81 -22.39
N GLY A 21 -10.93 36.86 -21.96
CA GLY A 21 -9.68 36.74 -21.23
C GLY A 21 -9.74 37.37 -19.85
N THR A 22 -10.49 36.79 -18.91
CA THR A 22 -10.19 36.76 -17.45
C THR A 22 -11.36 36.11 -16.68
N VAL A 23 -11.66 34.84 -16.93
CA VAL A 23 -12.19 34.02 -15.82
C VAL A 23 -10.97 33.51 -15.08
N ALA A 24 -10.35 34.41 -14.31
CA ALA A 24 -9.46 33.97 -13.25
C ALA A 24 -10.35 33.26 -12.24
N THR A 25 -10.46 31.93 -12.35
CA THR A 25 -11.04 31.12 -11.27
C THR A 25 -10.12 31.32 -10.08
N THR A 26 -10.43 32.29 -9.22
CA THR A 26 -9.83 32.35 -7.90
C THR A 26 -10.33 31.09 -7.20
N ALA A 27 -9.52 30.04 -7.19
CA ALA A 27 -9.73 28.93 -6.27
C ALA A 27 -9.62 29.54 -4.88
N GLN A 28 -10.77 29.88 -4.29
CA GLN A 28 -10.83 30.27 -2.88
C GLN A 28 -10.24 29.10 -2.11
N ALA A 29 -9.22 29.37 -1.29
CA ALA A 29 -8.62 28.33 -0.47
C ALA A 29 -9.70 27.83 0.49
N GLU A 30 -10.14 26.59 0.31
CA GLU A 30 -11.17 26.00 1.15
C GLU A 30 -10.63 25.78 2.57
N ASP A 31 -11.51 25.84 3.56
CA ASP A 31 -11.19 25.30 4.88
C ASP A 31 -11.46 23.79 4.87
N GLY A 32 -10.75 23.04 5.70
CA GLY A 32 -10.97 21.61 5.83
C GLY A 32 -10.65 21.10 7.21
N TYR A 33 -10.52 19.79 7.31
CA TYR A 33 -10.31 19.09 8.57
C TYR A 33 -9.15 18.12 8.43
N ARG A 34 -8.42 17.93 9.54
CA ARG A 34 -7.41 16.89 9.67
C ARG A 34 -7.99 15.71 10.44
N PHE A 35 -8.18 14.57 9.79
CA PHE A 35 -8.89 13.44 10.38
C PHE A 35 -8.51 12.10 9.73
N TRP A 36 -8.88 11.00 10.40
CA TRP A 36 -8.91 9.66 9.82
C TRP A 36 -10.21 9.44 9.05
N GLY A 37 -10.13 9.32 7.73
CA GLY A 37 -11.24 8.87 6.91
C GLY A 37 -11.31 7.34 6.85
N TYR A 38 -12.52 6.81 6.70
CA TYR A 38 -12.81 5.38 6.63
C TYR A 38 -13.38 5.02 5.25
N TYR A 39 -12.84 3.95 4.64
CA TYR A 39 -13.03 3.63 3.23
C TYR A 39 -13.25 2.13 3.00
N GLN A 40 -13.91 1.81 1.90
CA GLN A 40 -13.97 0.44 1.35
C GLN A 40 -13.37 0.42 -0.05
N TRP A 41 -12.64 -0.64 -0.37
CA TRP A 41 -12.19 -0.87 -1.73
C TRP A 41 -13.29 -1.59 -2.52
N THR A 42 -13.78 -0.97 -3.59
CA THR A 42 -14.82 -1.54 -4.45
C THR A 42 -14.50 -1.20 -5.90
N ASN A 43 -14.65 -2.17 -6.80
CA ASN A 43 -14.42 -1.97 -8.24
C ASN A 43 -13.04 -1.34 -8.58
N GLY A 44 -12.00 -1.72 -7.84
CA GLY A 44 -10.64 -1.22 -8.07
C GLY A 44 -10.39 0.22 -7.60
N GLN A 45 -11.27 0.78 -6.76
CA GLN A 45 -11.14 2.14 -6.24
C GLN A 45 -11.57 2.24 -4.78
N TRP A 46 -11.02 3.22 -4.06
CA TRP A 46 -11.48 3.57 -2.72
C TRP A 46 -12.77 4.38 -2.78
N ALA A 47 -13.76 3.95 -2.01
CA ALA A 47 -14.99 4.69 -1.75
C ALA A 47 -15.00 5.14 -0.29
N PHE A 48 -15.32 6.41 -0.05
CA PHE A 48 -15.55 6.90 1.32
C PHE A 48 -16.79 6.21 1.89
N SER A 49 -16.66 5.69 3.11
CA SER A 49 -17.71 4.91 3.74
C SER A 49 -18.94 5.77 4.05
N GLN A 50 -20.11 5.28 3.63
CA GLN A 50 -21.40 5.91 3.95
C GLN A 50 -21.92 5.52 5.36
N LYS A 51 -21.28 4.52 5.99
CA LYS A 51 -21.61 4.06 7.34
C LYS A 51 -20.38 4.20 8.24
N GLY A 52 -20.60 4.47 9.52
CA GLY A 52 -19.54 4.42 10.52
C GLY A 52 -18.91 3.03 10.59
N ALA A 53 -17.63 2.97 10.97
CA ALA A 53 -16.90 1.71 11.12
C ALA A 53 -17.47 0.81 12.24
N ASP A 54 -18.19 1.39 13.19
CA ASP A 54 -18.94 0.71 14.25
C ASP A 54 -20.22 0.02 13.74
N VAL A 55 -20.68 0.36 12.53
CA VAL A 55 -21.91 -0.19 11.93
C VAL A 55 -21.62 -1.05 10.70
N PHE A 56 -20.63 -0.68 9.89
CA PHE A 56 -20.32 -1.41 8.67
C PHE A 56 -19.68 -2.76 8.97
N VAL A 57 -20.26 -3.84 8.46
CA VAL A 57 -19.75 -5.21 8.57
C VAL A 57 -19.21 -5.63 7.20
N PRO A 58 -17.88 -5.71 7.00
CA PRO A 58 -17.30 -6.18 5.74
C PRO A 58 -17.60 -7.66 5.52
N ALA A 59 -17.76 -8.07 4.26
CA ALA A 59 -17.81 -9.48 3.89
C ALA A 59 -16.42 -10.13 4.03
N ASP A 60 -16.38 -11.47 4.02
CA ASP A 60 -15.13 -12.20 3.75
C ASP A 60 -14.58 -11.80 2.37
N GLY A 61 -13.27 -11.60 2.28
CA GLY A 61 -12.65 -11.02 1.07
C GLY A 61 -12.75 -9.49 0.99
N GLY A 62 -13.42 -8.84 1.95
CA GLY A 62 -13.56 -7.39 1.99
C GLY A 62 -12.23 -6.69 2.27
N VAL A 63 -12.12 -5.45 1.79
CA VAL A 63 -10.95 -4.61 2.04
C VAL A 63 -11.41 -3.28 2.62
N GLU A 64 -10.88 -2.95 3.78
CA GLU A 64 -11.17 -1.72 4.51
C GLU A 64 -9.93 -0.84 4.58
N GLY A 65 -10.15 0.48 4.54
CA GLY A 65 -9.08 1.45 4.47
C GLY A 65 -9.27 2.57 5.49
N TRP A 66 -8.16 2.99 6.10
CA TRP A 66 -8.08 4.17 6.94
C TRP A 66 -7.04 5.12 6.36
N ARG A 67 -7.39 6.38 6.17
CA ARG A 67 -6.46 7.41 5.67
C ARG A 67 -6.47 8.62 6.57
N PHE A 68 -5.34 8.95 7.16
CA PHE A 68 -5.16 10.22 7.86
C PHE A 68 -4.74 11.29 6.86
N ALA A 69 -5.49 12.37 6.77
CA ALA A 69 -5.18 13.46 5.86
C ALA A 69 -5.79 14.79 6.30
N VAL A 70 -5.28 15.89 5.76
CA VAL A 70 -6.03 17.14 5.67
C VAL A 70 -6.87 17.11 4.40
N GLY A 71 -8.20 17.19 4.54
CA GLY A 71 -9.16 17.16 3.44
C GLY A 71 -10.28 18.17 3.61
N GLY A 72 -10.78 18.69 2.47
CA GLY A 72 -11.91 19.62 2.40
C GLY A 72 -13.18 18.91 1.96
N ALA A 73 -13.89 19.48 0.99
CA ALA A 73 -15.13 18.92 0.46
C ALA A 73 -14.96 17.51 -0.12
N LYS A 74 -13.78 17.19 -0.65
CA LYS A 74 -13.41 15.85 -1.13
C LYS A 74 -12.41 15.20 -0.17
N PRO A 75 -12.81 14.18 0.60
CA PRO A 75 -11.88 13.42 1.44
C PRO A 75 -10.79 12.76 0.60
N ARG A 76 -9.57 12.69 1.15
CA ARG A 76 -8.43 12.03 0.50
C ARG A 76 -8.41 10.56 0.85
N VAL A 77 -8.29 9.72 -0.17
CA VAL A 77 -8.33 8.25 -0.07
C VAL A 77 -6.96 7.66 0.31
N PRO A 78 -6.90 6.41 0.80
CA PRO A 78 -5.63 5.70 0.98
C PRO A 78 -4.81 5.68 -0.31
N ARG A 79 -3.49 5.88 -0.19
CA ARG A 79 -2.58 6.03 -1.34
C ARG A 79 -2.17 4.71 -1.98
N ALA A 80 -2.31 3.60 -1.26
CA ALA A 80 -2.08 2.27 -1.78
C ALA A 80 -3.38 1.66 -2.32
N ALA A 81 -3.28 0.75 -3.29
CA ALA A 81 -4.43 -0.03 -3.73
C ALA A 81 -4.90 -0.99 -2.63
N GLY A 82 -6.22 -1.19 -2.55
CA GLY A 82 -6.84 -2.17 -1.65
C GLY A 82 -6.84 -3.59 -2.24
N ASP A 83 -5.68 -4.10 -2.64
CA ASP A 83 -5.57 -5.44 -3.21
C ASP A 83 -5.66 -6.52 -2.12
N PHE A 84 -6.79 -7.23 -2.08
CA PHE A 84 -7.03 -8.29 -1.10
C PHE A 84 -6.01 -9.42 -1.22
N ASP A 85 -5.69 -9.86 -2.43
CA ASP A 85 -4.81 -11.02 -2.64
C ASP A 85 -3.37 -10.67 -2.24
N ALA A 86 -2.94 -9.43 -2.49
CA ALA A 86 -1.63 -8.96 -2.04
C ALA A 86 -1.48 -8.94 -0.51
N ILE A 87 -2.56 -8.66 0.23
CA ILE A 87 -2.54 -8.52 1.70
C ILE A 87 -2.86 -9.85 2.41
N CYS A 88 -3.88 -10.57 1.92
CA CYS A 88 -4.47 -11.74 2.55
C CYS A 88 -4.23 -13.06 1.81
N GLY A 89 -3.64 -13.06 0.60
CA GLY A 89 -3.53 -14.26 -0.24
C GLY A 89 -2.73 -15.41 0.38
N LYS A 90 -1.85 -15.11 1.35
CA LYS A 90 -1.10 -16.12 2.12
C LYS A 90 -1.84 -16.62 3.36
N THR A 91 -2.95 -15.99 3.73
CA THR A 91 -3.74 -16.35 4.91
C THR A 91 -4.85 -17.30 4.49
N PRO A 92 -4.83 -18.57 4.94
CA PRO A 92 -5.86 -19.52 4.59
C PRO A 92 -7.22 -19.09 5.15
N ALA A 93 -8.29 -19.50 4.47
CA ALA A 93 -9.63 -19.36 5.03
C ALA A 93 -9.79 -20.31 6.24
N GLU A 94 -10.48 -19.84 7.27
CA GLU A 94 -10.77 -20.60 8.48
C GLU A 94 -12.28 -20.74 8.66
N THR A 95 -12.75 -21.96 8.94
CA THR A 95 -14.19 -22.26 9.07
C THR A 95 -14.84 -21.37 10.13
N GLY A 96 -15.95 -20.72 9.78
CA GLY A 96 -16.70 -19.85 10.69
C GLY A 96 -16.01 -18.50 10.97
N LYS A 97 -14.99 -18.13 10.20
CA LYS A 97 -14.33 -16.83 10.24
C LYS A 97 -14.40 -16.15 8.89
N LYS A 98 -14.11 -14.84 8.88
CA LYS A 98 -13.86 -14.06 7.67
C LYS A 98 -12.47 -13.47 7.69
N ARG A 99 -11.93 -13.21 6.51
CA ARG A 99 -10.70 -12.46 6.26
C ARG A 99 -11.07 -11.10 5.72
N VAL A 100 -10.49 -10.07 6.34
CA VAL A 100 -10.62 -8.69 5.89
C VAL A 100 -9.22 -8.13 5.71
N ALA A 101 -8.92 -7.63 4.52
CA ALA A 101 -7.66 -6.92 4.30
C ALA A 101 -7.81 -5.48 4.84
N LEU A 102 -7.01 -5.13 5.83
CA LEU A 102 -7.01 -3.80 6.42
C LEU A 102 -5.82 -3.00 5.90
N VAL A 103 -6.10 -1.84 5.30
CA VAL A 103 -5.11 -0.85 4.91
C VAL A 103 -5.15 0.32 5.90
N VAL A 104 -4.00 0.64 6.50
CA VAL A 104 -3.85 1.84 7.33
C VAL A 104 -2.80 2.73 6.68
N ASP A 105 -3.23 3.91 6.25
CA ASP A 105 -2.39 4.93 5.62
C ASP A 105 -2.31 6.18 6.52
N PRO A 106 -1.21 6.34 7.28
CA PRO A 106 -1.05 7.43 8.26
C PRO A 106 -0.87 8.83 7.70
N GLY A 107 -0.94 9.05 6.40
CA GLY A 107 -0.71 10.40 5.87
C GLY A 107 0.65 10.57 5.23
N THR A 108 0.84 11.77 4.72
CA THR A 108 2.11 12.32 4.32
C THR A 108 2.64 13.24 5.43
N PRO A 109 3.93 13.62 5.44
CA PRO A 109 4.43 14.62 6.38
C PRO A 109 3.63 15.93 6.37
N GLU A 110 3.06 16.31 5.22
CA GLU A 110 2.20 17.49 5.05
C GLU A 110 0.84 17.34 5.74
N ASP A 111 0.37 16.10 5.96
CA ASP A 111 -0.87 15.81 6.68
C ASP A 111 -0.69 15.84 8.20
N ALA A 112 0.54 15.66 8.68
CA ALA A 112 0.85 15.41 10.07
C ALA A 112 0.49 16.60 10.98
N VAL A 113 0.24 16.29 12.26
CA VAL A 113 0.18 17.31 13.31
C VAL A 113 1.61 17.73 13.63
N THR A 114 1.85 19.01 13.91
CA THR A 114 3.18 19.52 14.26
C THR A 114 3.83 18.70 15.39
N GLY A 115 5.00 18.15 15.10
CA GLY A 115 5.78 17.30 16.00
C GLY A 115 5.57 15.80 15.82
N ASP A 116 4.56 15.38 15.05
CA ASP A 116 4.37 13.98 14.68
C ASP A 116 5.05 13.68 13.34
N THR A 117 5.50 12.44 13.17
CA THR A 117 5.96 11.90 11.89
C THR A 117 5.06 10.73 11.51
N PRO A 118 4.43 10.72 10.32
CA PRO A 118 3.60 9.61 9.90
C PRO A 118 4.43 8.32 9.81
N PRO A 119 3.97 7.20 10.42
CA PRO A 119 4.56 5.91 10.15
C PRO A 119 4.29 5.44 8.71
N GLN A 120 4.93 4.34 8.33
CA GLN A 120 4.69 3.71 7.03
C GLN A 120 3.25 3.22 6.90
N ALA A 121 2.71 3.26 5.68
CA ALA A 121 1.41 2.66 5.38
C ALA A 121 1.51 1.13 5.46
N THR A 122 0.52 0.50 6.09
CA THR A 122 0.53 -0.94 6.36
C THR A 122 -0.67 -1.65 5.75
N GLY A 123 -0.47 -2.91 5.42
CA GLY A 123 -1.52 -3.86 5.07
C GLY A 123 -1.52 -5.01 6.07
N THR A 124 -2.67 -5.40 6.59
CA THR A 124 -2.78 -6.53 7.53
C THR A 124 -3.99 -7.38 7.18
N CYS A 125 -3.80 -8.70 7.10
CA CYS A 125 -4.94 -9.60 6.98
C CYS A 125 -5.53 -9.88 8.36
N VAL A 126 -6.82 -9.58 8.54
CA VAL A 126 -7.54 -9.79 9.80
C VAL A 126 -8.49 -10.97 9.65
N VAL A 127 -8.23 -12.04 10.38
CA VAL A 127 -9.13 -13.20 10.49
C VAL A 127 -10.00 -13.01 11.73
N THR A 128 -11.31 -12.86 11.55
CA THR A 128 -12.21 -12.48 12.64
C THR A 128 -13.61 -13.09 12.51
N ASP A 129 -14.48 -12.82 13.50
CA ASP A 129 -15.87 -13.26 13.49
C ASP A 129 -16.64 -12.70 12.27
N PRO A 130 -17.52 -13.49 11.63
CA PRO A 130 -18.30 -13.03 10.49
C PRO A 130 -19.08 -11.73 10.73
N LYS A 131 -19.51 -11.47 11.98
CA LYS A 131 -20.25 -10.26 12.35
C LYS A 131 -19.38 -9.07 12.75
N SER A 132 -18.05 -9.20 12.75
CA SER A 132 -17.18 -8.10 13.16
C SER A 132 -17.35 -6.88 12.26
N ASN A 133 -17.52 -5.71 12.84
CA ASN A 133 -17.58 -4.44 12.12
C ASN A 133 -16.17 -3.87 11.86
N GLY A 134 -16.05 -2.83 11.04
CA GLY A 134 -14.76 -2.24 10.68
C GLY A 134 -13.98 -1.66 11.86
N ALA A 135 -14.67 -1.19 12.91
CA ALA A 135 -14.01 -0.73 14.13
C ALA A 135 -13.35 -1.90 14.89
N GLN A 136 -14.01 -3.05 14.95
CA GLN A 136 -13.45 -4.28 15.53
C GLN A 136 -12.31 -4.85 14.68
N VAL A 137 -12.41 -4.76 13.35
CA VAL A 137 -11.31 -5.14 12.43
C VAL A 137 -10.08 -4.27 12.69
N LEU A 138 -10.24 -2.95 12.80
CA LEU A 138 -9.13 -2.05 13.12
C LEU A 138 -8.54 -2.32 14.51
N ALA A 139 -9.40 -2.47 15.52
CA ALA A 139 -8.98 -2.69 16.90
C ALA A 139 -8.24 -4.03 17.11
N ALA A 140 -8.44 -5.02 16.24
CA ALA A 140 -7.68 -6.27 16.26
C ALA A 140 -6.22 -6.10 15.84
N VAL A 141 -5.88 -5.01 15.13
CA VAL A 141 -4.54 -4.74 14.60
C VAL A 141 -3.76 -3.77 15.48
N ALA A 142 -4.41 -2.73 16.00
CA ALA A 142 -3.74 -1.69 16.77
C ALA A 142 -4.65 -1.04 17.82
N PRO A 143 -4.08 -0.45 18.89
CA PRO A 143 -4.82 0.43 19.78
C PRO A 143 -5.42 1.61 19.02
N VAL A 144 -6.69 1.91 19.31
CA VAL A 144 -7.43 3.00 18.67
C VAL A 144 -7.88 4.01 19.72
N ARG A 145 -7.53 5.29 19.50
CA ARG A 145 -8.02 6.41 20.31
C ARG A 145 -9.30 6.93 19.67
N ILE A 146 -10.43 6.79 20.37
CA ILE A 146 -11.74 7.30 19.96
C ILE A 146 -12.14 8.46 20.87
N GLU A 147 -12.53 9.59 20.28
CA GLU A 147 -13.08 10.73 21.03
C GLU A 147 -14.29 11.28 20.27
N LYS A 148 -15.40 11.53 20.97
CA LYS A 148 -16.64 12.09 20.39
C LYS A 148 -17.14 11.32 19.15
N GLY A 149 -16.92 10.00 19.11
CA GLY A 149 -17.33 9.13 18.00
C GLY A 149 -16.39 9.15 16.79
N LEU A 150 -15.28 9.88 16.84
CA LEU A 150 -14.27 9.91 15.78
C LEU A 150 -13.09 9.00 16.12
N THR A 151 -12.51 8.38 15.09
CA THR A 151 -11.19 7.76 15.20
C THR A 151 -10.12 8.84 15.15
N CYS A 152 -9.50 9.11 16.30
CA CYS A 152 -8.56 10.20 16.47
C CYS A 152 -7.10 9.74 16.37
N GLY A 153 -6.82 8.47 16.67
CA GLY A 153 -5.48 7.91 16.56
C GLY A 153 -5.50 6.40 16.38
N ILE A 154 -4.54 5.89 15.62
CA ILE A 154 -4.33 4.47 15.34
C ILE A 154 -2.87 4.17 15.64
N ALA A 155 -2.59 3.16 16.46
CA ALA A 155 -1.24 2.82 16.92
C ALA A 155 -0.47 4.03 17.50
N GLY A 156 -1.19 4.94 18.16
CA GLY A 156 -0.61 6.17 18.75
C GLY A 156 -0.40 7.34 17.78
N TYR A 157 -0.76 7.20 16.49
CA TYR A 157 -0.65 8.28 15.50
C TYR A 157 -2.03 8.81 15.01
N PRO A 158 -2.21 10.14 14.87
CA PRO A 158 -1.36 11.17 15.46
C PRO A 158 -1.40 11.08 17.00
N SER A 159 -0.37 11.62 17.64
CA SER A 159 -0.25 11.60 19.11
C SER A 159 -1.31 12.47 19.78
N LYS A 160 -1.84 13.46 19.06
CA LYS A 160 -2.83 14.44 19.53
C LYS A 160 -3.73 14.92 18.39
N GLY A 161 -4.74 15.71 18.75
CA GLY A 161 -5.76 16.20 17.82
C GLY A 161 -6.84 15.17 17.56
N CYS A 162 -8.00 15.65 17.09
CA CYS A 162 -9.09 14.80 16.64
C CYS A 162 -10.09 15.58 15.77
N GLY A 163 -9.87 15.61 14.45
CA GLY A 163 -10.76 16.33 13.53
C GLY A 163 -10.57 17.84 13.57
N ASP A 164 -9.33 18.31 13.78
CA ASP A 164 -9.05 19.74 13.90
C ASP A 164 -9.32 20.46 12.57
N GLN A 165 -9.97 21.62 12.63
CA GLN A 165 -10.15 22.48 11.46
C GLN A 165 -8.81 23.09 11.03
N VAL A 166 -8.56 23.08 9.73
CA VAL A 166 -7.39 23.68 9.10
C VAL A 166 -7.88 24.72 8.11
N LYS A 167 -7.41 25.96 8.25
CA LYS A 167 -7.82 27.04 7.35
C LYS A 167 -7.01 27.03 6.07
N SER A 168 -7.65 27.42 4.97
CA SER A 168 -6.99 27.62 3.67
C SER A 168 -6.09 26.45 3.28
N ILE A 169 -6.67 25.24 3.30
CA ILE A 169 -5.93 24.02 3.03
C ILE A 169 -5.41 24.02 1.60
N LYS A 170 -4.24 23.40 1.42
CA LYS A 170 -3.71 23.09 0.10
C LYS A 170 -3.74 21.58 -0.10
N VAL A 171 -4.76 21.12 -0.81
CA VAL A 171 -4.88 19.70 -1.17
C VAL A 171 -4.14 19.46 -2.49
N PRO A 172 -3.19 18.52 -2.55
CA PRO A 172 -2.59 18.13 -3.82
C PRO A 172 -3.64 17.51 -4.75
N ALA A 173 -3.54 17.77 -6.05
CA ALA A 173 -4.48 17.21 -7.03
C ALA A 173 -4.46 15.67 -7.04
N THR A 174 -3.28 15.09 -6.78
CA THR A 174 -3.05 13.65 -6.67
C THR A 174 -2.01 13.39 -5.61
N ASP A 175 -2.23 12.34 -4.82
CA ASP A 175 -1.22 11.82 -3.91
C ASP A 175 -0.34 10.78 -4.59
N ALA A 176 0.96 10.82 -4.27
CA ALA A 176 1.88 9.79 -4.72
C ALA A 176 1.48 8.44 -4.09
N ALA A 177 1.36 7.42 -4.94
CA ALA A 177 1.09 6.06 -4.48
C ALA A 177 2.21 5.55 -3.56
N VAL A 178 1.84 4.71 -2.60
CA VAL A 178 2.78 4.11 -1.64
C VAL A 178 2.67 2.60 -1.67
N THR A 179 3.80 1.91 -1.45
CA THR A 179 3.82 0.47 -1.26
C THR A 179 3.53 0.14 0.20
N LEU A 180 2.57 -0.74 0.44
CA LEU A 180 2.23 -1.18 1.79
C LEU A 180 3.34 -2.04 2.38
N GLN A 181 3.63 -1.81 3.66
CA GLN A 181 4.32 -2.77 4.50
C GLN A 181 3.30 -3.81 4.97
N VAL A 182 3.26 -4.97 4.32
CA VAL A 182 2.33 -6.04 4.66
C VAL A 182 2.86 -6.79 5.88
N GLY A 183 2.12 -6.72 6.99
CA GLY A 183 2.44 -7.38 8.24
C GLY A 183 1.93 -8.83 8.31
N PRO A 184 2.26 -9.55 9.39
CA PRO A 184 1.67 -10.86 9.64
C PRO A 184 0.15 -10.77 9.82
N ALA A 185 -0.57 -11.83 9.44
CA ALA A 185 -2.00 -11.91 9.69
C ALA A 185 -2.31 -11.94 11.19
N VAL A 186 -3.42 -11.34 11.59
CA VAL A 186 -3.91 -11.33 12.97
C VAL A 186 -5.18 -12.17 13.09
N GLY A 187 -5.36 -12.81 14.24
CA GLY A 187 -6.53 -13.66 14.51
C GLY A 187 -6.57 -15.01 13.77
N SER A 188 -5.58 -15.28 12.91
CA SER A 188 -5.43 -16.59 12.26
C SER A 188 -4.90 -17.62 13.27
N THR A 189 -5.49 -18.80 13.28
CA THR A 189 -5.01 -19.95 14.06
C THR A 189 -4.12 -20.87 13.25
N ALA A 190 -4.15 -20.75 11.92
CA ALA A 190 -3.18 -21.40 11.06
C ALA A 190 -1.78 -20.82 11.31
N ALA A 191 -0.83 -21.66 11.70
CA ALA A 191 0.57 -21.29 11.71
C ALA A 191 0.91 -20.76 10.31
N ALA A 192 1.44 -19.52 10.24
CA ALA A 192 1.94 -18.97 9.00
C ALA A 192 2.87 -20.02 8.37
N SER A 193 2.44 -20.61 7.25
CA SER A 193 3.29 -21.54 6.53
C SER A 193 4.58 -20.75 6.25
N PRO A 194 5.76 -21.23 6.68
CA PRO A 194 6.99 -20.53 6.37
C PRO A 194 6.96 -20.30 4.86
N ALA A 195 7.15 -19.05 4.43
CA ALA A 195 7.46 -18.80 3.02
C ALA A 195 8.47 -19.87 2.63
N PRO A 196 8.33 -20.55 1.47
CA PRO A 196 9.35 -21.50 1.07
C PRO A 196 10.64 -20.70 1.09
N ALA A 197 11.49 -20.99 2.09
CA ALA A 197 12.85 -20.50 2.09
C ALA A 197 13.32 -20.90 0.70
N ALA A 198 13.67 -19.91 -0.13
CA ALA A 198 14.29 -20.16 -1.41
C ALA A 198 15.29 -21.26 -1.11
N SER A 199 15.01 -22.45 -1.62
CA SER A 199 15.83 -23.60 -1.34
C SER A 199 17.09 -23.28 -2.12
N SER A 200 18.01 -22.58 -1.47
CA SER A 200 19.42 -22.67 -1.79
C SER A 200 19.69 -24.16 -1.64
N SER A 201 19.53 -24.83 -2.78
CA SER A 201 20.00 -26.15 -3.07
C SER A 201 21.51 -26.03 -2.97
N SER A 202 21.98 -25.99 -1.73
CA SER A 202 23.32 -26.40 -1.38
C SER A 202 23.30 -27.90 -1.62
N ASP A 203 23.50 -28.26 -2.88
CA ASP A 203 23.73 -29.62 -3.36
C ASP A 203 25.12 -30.06 -2.89
N SER A 204 25.31 -30.05 -1.57
CA SER A 204 26.49 -30.48 -0.85
C SER A 204 26.41 -31.98 -0.64
N GLY A 205 26.25 -32.70 -1.75
CA GLY A 205 26.20 -34.16 -1.82
C GLY A 205 26.60 -34.67 -3.20
N GLY A 206 26.43 -33.86 -4.25
CA GLY A 206 26.84 -34.18 -5.63
C GLY A 206 28.31 -33.86 -5.97
N ALA A 207 28.97 -32.95 -5.26
CA ALA A 207 30.31 -32.49 -5.66
C ALA A 207 31.48 -33.37 -5.18
N LEU A 208 31.31 -34.13 -4.08
CA LEU A 208 32.40 -34.95 -3.53
C LEU A 208 32.63 -36.23 -4.35
N TRP A 209 31.58 -36.87 -4.88
CA TRP A 209 31.77 -38.06 -5.71
C TRP A 209 32.38 -37.73 -7.07
N ILE A 210 32.11 -36.55 -7.63
CA ILE A 210 32.75 -36.09 -8.89
C ILE A 210 34.25 -35.86 -8.67
N ILE A 211 34.65 -35.26 -7.54
CA ILE A 211 36.08 -35.10 -7.21
C ILE A 211 36.74 -36.46 -6.92
N ILE A 212 36.07 -37.38 -6.20
CA ILE A 212 36.61 -38.72 -5.96
C ILE A 212 36.78 -39.50 -7.27
N VAL A 213 35.80 -39.47 -8.17
CA VAL A 213 35.90 -40.13 -9.49
C VAL A 213 36.99 -39.48 -10.34
N ALA A 214 37.10 -38.15 -10.35
CA ALA A 214 38.16 -37.45 -11.08
C ALA A 214 39.57 -37.79 -10.54
N VAL A 215 39.75 -37.85 -9.21
CA VAL A 215 41.02 -38.23 -8.58
C VAL A 215 41.37 -39.69 -8.88
N VAL A 216 40.40 -40.60 -8.84
CA VAL A 216 40.63 -42.02 -9.19
C VAL A 216 41.03 -42.17 -10.67
N VAL A 217 40.36 -41.46 -11.59
CA VAL A 217 40.70 -41.49 -13.02
C VAL A 217 42.09 -40.92 -13.28
N VAL A 218 42.47 -39.82 -12.61
CA VAL A 218 43.82 -39.25 -12.73
C VAL A 218 44.89 -40.19 -12.15
N LEU A 219 44.63 -40.82 -10.99
CA LEU A 219 45.56 -41.79 -10.41
C LEU A 219 45.74 -43.03 -11.28
N LEU A 220 44.67 -43.53 -11.91
CA LEU A 220 44.75 -44.64 -12.86
C LEU A 220 45.48 -44.26 -14.16
N ALA A 221 45.29 -43.03 -14.66
CA ALA A 221 46.00 -42.54 -15.84
C ALA A 221 47.50 -42.34 -15.58
N VAL A 222 47.87 -41.76 -14.43
CA VAL A 222 49.28 -41.58 -14.02
C VAL A 222 49.95 -42.92 -13.74
N GLY A 223 49.26 -43.84 -13.04
CA GLY A 223 49.76 -45.20 -12.81
C GLY A 223 49.95 -45.99 -14.10
N GLY A 224 49.02 -45.87 -15.06
CA GLY A 224 49.13 -46.48 -16.38
C GLY A 224 50.31 -45.92 -17.19
N LEU A 225 50.57 -44.62 -17.13
CA LEU A 225 51.70 -44.00 -17.81
C LEU A 225 53.06 -44.42 -17.20
N PHE A 226 53.11 -44.58 -15.87
CA PHE A 226 54.32 -45.01 -15.17
C PHE A 226 54.65 -46.49 -15.44
N LEU A 227 53.64 -47.36 -15.50
CA LEU A 227 53.80 -48.76 -15.88
C LEU A 227 54.19 -48.93 -17.35
N ARG A 228 53.69 -48.07 -18.25
CA ARG A 228 54.07 -48.08 -19.67
C ARG A 228 55.50 -47.58 -19.89
N ARG A 229 55.97 -46.60 -19.10
CA ARG A 229 57.38 -46.15 -19.09
C ARG A 229 58.34 -47.20 -18.54
N ARG A 230 57.94 -47.99 -17.54
CA ARG A 230 58.77 -49.10 -17.05
C ARG A 230 58.90 -50.23 -18.08
N ARG A 231 57.82 -50.58 -18.79
CA ARG A 231 57.87 -51.62 -19.85
C ARG A 231 58.66 -51.23 -21.10
N THR A 232 58.90 -49.94 -21.33
CA THR A 232 59.73 -49.45 -22.44
C THR A 232 61.20 -49.27 -22.05
N ALA A 233 61.56 -49.50 -20.79
CA ALA A 233 62.94 -49.49 -20.30
C ALA A 233 63.55 -50.90 -20.18
N ASP A 234 62.76 -51.96 -20.37
CA ASP A 234 63.17 -53.39 -20.33
C ASP A 234 63.02 -54.08 -21.72
N GLN A 235 63.00 -53.31 -22.81
CA GLN A 235 63.15 -53.82 -24.19
C GLN A 235 64.32 -53.14 -24.90
#